data_AF-A0A2R6CSN9-F1
#
_entry.id   AF-A0A2R6CSN9-F1
#
_cell.length_a   1.000
_cell.length_b   1.000
_cell.length_c   1.000
_cell.angle_alpha   90.00
_cell.angle_beta   90.00
_cell.angle_gamma   90.00
#
_symmetry.space_group_name_H-M   'P 1'
#
loop_
_entity.id
_entity.type
_entity.pdbx_description
1 polymer ?
#
loop_
_entity_poly.entity_id
_entity_poly.type
_entity_poly.pdbx_seq_one_letter_code
_entity_poly.pdbx_strand_id
1 'polypeptide(L)'
;MARSLTHFLFGATLVLLVGTAITLRYGLDRDWGLWLVPAGGVWGLVPDVHHVSPVREDQIYALHNSPVVDVFALHYTLDQPISREMPHAGILASLLFFTCAVAVFSLAPVVRDRLDPPQTTRGRLFTAAAGGAVAAGYGVVAATAVFLHTGRLPVLAALAGFGNLGGLTLLFAGLVVLSALAVVGGLLVALAFEAVASPRHTTGPVAGATLGTAVSLVSWAGVAVLVALWMAAVHGVAIPVPWFHWPALAGLAAFGATCGLFYALLRGAFVRPSTTASPRGMD
;
A
#
# COMPACT_ATOMS: atom_id res chain seq x y z
N MET A 1 -7.25 18.76 -19.75
CA MET A 1 -6.85 17.55 -20.53
C MET A 1 -5.60 16.87 -19.97
N ALA A 2 -4.49 17.58 -19.68
CA ALA A 2 -3.28 16.94 -19.16
C ALA A 2 -3.48 16.19 -17.82
N ARG A 3 -4.25 16.76 -16.88
CA ARG A 3 -4.43 16.19 -15.53
C ARG A 3 -5.43 15.02 -15.47
N SER A 4 -6.48 15.05 -16.28
CA SER A 4 -7.40 13.92 -16.38
C SER A 4 -6.68 12.65 -16.83
N LEU A 5 -5.67 12.76 -17.71
CA LEU A 5 -4.81 11.63 -18.05
C LEU A 5 -4.01 11.11 -16.85
N THR A 6 -3.40 12.00 -16.06
CA THR A 6 -2.69 11.64 -14.80
C THR A 6 -3.62 10.89 -13.86
N HIS A 7 -4.81 11.41 -13.57
CA HIS A 7 -5.78 10.79 -12.66
C HIS A 7 -6.26 9.42 -13.16
N PHE A 8 -6.57 9.32 -14.46
CA PHE A 8 -6.95 8.05 -15.09
C PHE A 8 -5.82 7.02 -14.95
N LEU A 9 -4.59 7.37 -15.32
CA LEU A 9 -3.46 6.44 -15.28
C LEU A 9 -3.12 6.02 -13.85
N PHE A 10 -3.22 6.94 -12.88
CA PHE A 10 -2.95 6.62 -11.48
C PHE A 10 -4.01 5.69 -10.90
N GLY A 11 -5.29 5.95 -11.17
CA GLY A 11 -6.39 5.05 -10.79
C GLY A 11 -6.25 3.66 -11.42
N ALA A 12 -5.95 3.59 -12.71
CA ALA A 12 -5.70 2.32 -13.41
C ALA A 12 -4.49 1.56 -12.83
N THR A 13 -3.41 2.28 -12.49
CA THR A 13 -2.21 1.70 -11.86
C THR A 13 -2.56 1.04 -10.54
N LEU A 14 -3.27 1.73 -9.64
CA LEU A 14 -3.62 1.19 -8.33
C LEU A 14 -4.50 -0.06 -8.46
N VAL A 15 -5.50 -0.04 -9.34
CA VAL A 15 -6.38 -1.20 -9.56
C VAL A 15 -5.63 -2.38 -10.19
N LEU A 16 -4.71 -2.14 -11.13
CA LEU A 16 -3.88 -3.21 -11.70
C LEU A 16 -2.94 -3.84 -10.67
N LEU A 17 -2.37 -3.04 -9.77
CA LEU A 17 -1.55 -3.56 -8.69
C LEU A 17 -2.39 -4.48 -7.79
N VAL A 18 -3.56 -4.00 -7.31
CA VAL A 18 -4.50 -4.85 -6.55
C VAL A 18 -4.85 -6.12 -7.34
N GLY A 19 -5.17 -5.98 -8.61
CA GLY A 19 -5.45 -7.08 -9.54
C GLY A 19 -4.31 -8.08 -9.63
N THR A 20 -3.05 -7.63 -9.62
CA THR A 20 -1.86 -8.50 -9.65
C THR A 20 -1.85 -9.45 -8.45
N ALA A 21 -2.11 -8.95 -7.25
CA ALA A 21 -2.13 -9.80 -6.05
C ALA A 21 -3.27 -10.84 -6.12
N ILE A 22 -4.43 -10.45 -6.66
CA ILE A 22 -5.58 -11.33 -6.85
C ILE A 22 -5.28 -12.37 -7.95
N THR A 23 -4.66 -11.97 -9.07
CA THR A 23 -4.24 -12.85 -10.15
C THR A 23 -3.25 -13.91 -9.66
N LEU A 24 -2.25 -13.51 -8.86
CA LEU A 24 -1.30 -14.44 -8.26
C LEU A 24 -2.03 -15.49 -7.40
N ARG A 25 -2.99 -15.07 -6.57
CA ARG A 25 -3.69 -15.98 -5.64
C ARG A 25 -4.74 -16.87 -6.28
N TYR A 26 -5.61 -16.28 -7.08
CA TYR A 26 -6.83 -16.92 -7.57
C TYR A 26 -6.76 -17.28 -9.04
N GLY A 27 -5.73 -16.81 -9.75
CA GLY A 27 -5.58 -17.13 -11.15
C GLY A 27 -6.53 -16.42 -12.08
N LEU A 28 -6.80 -15.15 -11.83
CA LEU A 28 -7.58 -14.34 -12.77
C LEU A 28 -6.95 -14.39 -14.17
N ASP A 29 -7.79 -14.65 -15.16
CA ASP A 29 -7.38 -14.62 -16.55
C ASP A 29 -6.91 -13.22 -16.97
N ARG A 30 -6.03 -13.17 -17.97
CA ARG A 30 -5.50 -11.91 -18.51
C ARG A 30 -6.59 -10.99 -19.04
N ASP A 31 -7.72 -11.55 -19.47
CA ASP A 31 -8.86 -10.81 -20.00
C ASP A 31 -9.47 -9.87 -18.95
N TRP A 32 -9.34 -10.18 -17.65
CA TRP A 32 -9.72 -9.26 -16.59
C TRP A 32 -8.91 -7.96 -16.61
N GLY A 33 -7.65 -8.00 -17.07
CA GLY A 33 -6.82 -6.81 -17.22
C GLY A 33 -7.46 -5.76 -18.14
N LEU A 34 -8.19 -6.19 -19.17
CA LEU A 34 -8.93 -5.29 -20.08
C LEU A 34 -10.03 -4.51 -19.38
N TRP A 35 -10.59 -5.05 -18.29
CA TRP A 35 -11.64 -4.40 -17.50
C TRP A 35 -11.07 -3.62 -16.30
N LEU A 36 -9.98 -4.11 -15.70
CA LEU A 36 -9.34 -3.46 -14.54
C LEU A 36 -8.78 -2.08 -14.88
N VAL A 37 -8.17 -1.92 -16.07
CA VAL A 37 -7.63 -0.62 -16.51
C VAL A 37 -8.71 0.45 -16.63
N PRO A 38 -9.78 0.28 -17.44
CA PRO A 38 -10.82 1.30 -17.55
C PRO A 38 -11.59 1.48 -16.23
N ALA A 39 -11.84 0.41 -15.46
CA ALA A 39 -12.50 0.54 -14.16
C ALA A 39 -11.69 1.41 -13.18
N GLY A 40 -10.39 1.15 -13.05
CA GLY A 40 -9.51 1.96 -12.21
C GLY A 40 -9.33 3.37 -12.73
N GLY A 41 -9.23 3.55 -14.04
CA GLY A 41 -9.10 4.87 -14.64
C GLY A 41 -10.36 5.72 -14.48
N VAL A 42 -11.55 5.16 -14.70
CA VAL A 42 -12.83 5.85 -14.45
C VAL A 42 -12.98 6.18 -12.96
N TRP A 43 -12.58 5.27 -12.06
CA TRP A 43 -12.57 5.54 -10.63
C TRP A 43 -11.69 6.74 -10.26
N GLY A 44 -10.47 6.84 -10.83
CA GLY A 44 -9.59 8.01 -10.63
C GLY A 44 -10.17 9.32 -11.20
N LEU A 45 -11.02 9.24 -12.21
CA LEU A 45 -11.68 10.37 -12.86
C LEU A 45 -13.00 10.80 -12.19
N VAL A 46 -13.54 10.06 -11.22
CA VAL A 46 -14.85 10.40 -10.61
C VAL A 46 -14.92 11.86 -10.13
N PRO A 47 -13.88 12.45 -9.48
CA PRO A 47 -13.94 13.86 -9.08
C PRO A 47 -13.94 14.86 -10.24
N ASP A 48 -13.47 14.47 -11.44
CA ASP A 48 -13.46 15.31 -12.65
C ASP A 48 -14.88 15.51 -13.24
N VAL A 49 -15.90 14.82 -12.72
CA VAL A 49 -17.30 15.01 -13.13
C VAL A 49 -17.78 16.46 -12.97
N HIS A 50 -17.13 17.26 -12.12
CA HIS A 50 -17.41 18.69 -11.98
C HIS A 50 -17.24 19.46 -13.31
N HIS A 51 -16.42 18.97 -14.25
CA HIS A 51 -16.25 19.59 -15.56
C HIS A 51 -17.44 19.39 -16.52
N VAL A 52 -18.33 18.43 -16.23
CA VAL A 52 -19.42 18.05 -17.14
C VAL A 52 -20.80 18.07 -16.48
N SER A 53 -20.88 18.17 -15.15
CA SER A 53 -22.15 18.22 -14.43
C SER A 53 -22.78 19.62 -14.48
N PRO A 54 -23.97 19.79 -15.09
CA PRO A 54 -24.67 21.07 -15.08
C PRO A 54 -25.43 21.33 -13.77
N VAL A 55 -25.42 20.38 -12.83
CA VAL A 55 -26.18 20.43 -11.58
C VAL A 55 -25.20 20.53 -10.42
N ARG A 56 -25.43 21.48 -9.50
CA ARG A 56 -24.67 21.64 -8.24
C ARG A 56 -23.17 21.85 -8.47
N GLU A 57 -22.79 22.64 -9.47
CA GLU A 57 -21.40 22.90 -9.85
C GLU A 57 -20.55 23.33 -8.64
N ASP A 58 -21.02 24.29 -7.85
CA ASP A 58 -20.32 24.78 -6.65
C ASP A 58 -20.07 23.67 -5.62
N GLN A 59 -21.07 22.81 -5.36
CA GLN A 59 -20.93 21.74 -4.37
C GLN A 59 -19.99 20.63 -4.87
N ILE A 60 -20.05 20.28 -6.15
CA ILE A 60 -19.17 19.28 -6.74
C ILE A 60 -17.73 19.82 -6.82
N TYR A 61 -17.55 21.09 -7.16
CA TYR A 61 -16.25 21.75 -7.15
C TYR A 61 -15.66 21.84 -5.73
N ALA A 62 -16.49 22.17 -4.73
CA ALA A 62 -16.06 22.17 -3.33
C ALA A 62 -15.64 20.75 -2.87
N LEU A 63 -16.37 19.72 -3.29
CA LEU A 63 -16.01 18.33 -3.02
C LEU A 63 -14.69 17.94 -3.72
N HIS A 64 -14.53 18.27 -5.00
CA HIS A 64 -13.31 18.03 -5.78
C HIS A 64 -12.07 18.65 -5.13
N ASN A 65 -12.20 19.83 -4.54
CA ASN A 65 -11.08 20.50 -3.84
C ASN A 65 -10.96 20.12 -2.36
N SER A 66 -11.58 19.01 -1.93
CA SER A 66 -11.47 18.52 -0.55
C SER A 66 -10.52 17.32 -0.45
N PRO A 67 -9.84 17.12 0.69
CA PRO A 67 -9.01 15.93 0.92
C PRO A 67 -9.76 14.60 0.85
N VAL A 68 -11.10 14.61 0.88
CA VAL A 68 -11.93 13.39 0.80
C VAL A 68 -11.78 12.72 -0.57
N VAL A 69 -11.53 13.48 -1.64
CA VAL A 69 -11.40 12.90 -2.97
C VAL A 69 -10.07 12.20 -3.22
N ASP A 70 -9.13 12.21 -2.27
CA ASP A 70 -7.94 11.34 -2.33
C ASP A 70 -8.28 9.85 -2.32
N VAL A 71 -9.49 9.48 -1.87
CA VAL A 71 -10.00 8.11 -2.03
C VAL A 71 -10.10 7.73 -3.51
N PHE A 72 -10.24 8.68 -4.44
CA PHE A 72 -10.26 8.44 -5.88
C PHE A 72 -8.86 8.57 -6.46
N ALA A 73 -7.96 7.65 -6.08
CA ALA A 73 -6.60 7.60 -6.61
C ALA A 73 -5.73 8.84 -6.30
N LEU A 74 -5.76 9.32 -5.06
CA LEU A 74 -4.98 10.49 -4.59
C LEU A 74 -5.28 11.77 -5.37
N HIS A 75 -6.53 11.91 -5.84
CA HIS A 75 -6.95 12.97 -6.74
C HIS A 75 -6.58 14.37 -6.21
N TYR A 76 -6.96 14.70 -4.98
CA TYR A 76 -6.70 16.01 -4.37
C TYR A 76 -5.20 16.29 -4.21
N THR A 77 -4.42 15.26 -3.86
CA THR A 77 -2.96 15.33 -3.73
C THR A 77 -2.30 15.60 -5.09
N LEU A 78 -2.72 14.90 -6.13
CA LEU A 78 -2.24 15.10 -7.50
C LEU A 78 -2.62 16.47 -8.05
N ASP A 79 -3.65 17.11 -7.47
CA ASP A 79 -4.12 18.43 -7.83
C ASP A 79 -3.55 19.57 -6.98
N GLN A 80 -2.66 19.31 -6.02
CA GLN A 80 -2.02 20.36 -5.24
C GLN A 80 -1.20 21.32 -6.12
N PRO A 81 -1.06 22.61 -5.74
CA PRO A 81 -0.32 23.61 -6.52
C PRO A 81 1.05 23.12 -7.01
N ILE A 82 1.71 22.34 -6.17
CA ILE A 82 3.03 21.81 -6.43
C ILE A 82 3.08 20.79 -7.58
N SER A 83 2.04 19.98 -7.72
CA SER A 83 1.86 19.07 -8.85
C SER A 83 1.43 19.85 -10.10
N ARG A 84 0.65 20.93 -9.90
CA ARG A 84 0.17 21.81 -10.99
C ARG A 84 1.30 22.57 -11.69
N GLU A 85 2.38 22.87 -10.98
CA GLU A 85 3.57 23.55 -11.52
C GLU A 85 4.44 22.65 -12.41
N MET A 86 4.28 21.32 -12.35
CA MET A 86 5.08 20.36 -13.11
C MET A 86 4.22 19.34 -13.89
N PRO A 87 3.34 19.81 -14.81
CA PRO A 87 2.37 18.95 -15.48
C PRO A 87 3.03 17.83 -16.30
N HIS A 88 4.13 18.12 -16.98
CA HIS A 88 4.85 17.13 -17.79
C HIS A 88 5.50 16.03 -16.95
N ALA A 89 6.06 16.39 -15.78
CA ALA A 89 6.65 15.42 -14.87
C ALA A 89 5.57 14.49 -14.27
N GLY A 90 4.41 15.04 -13.90
CA GLY A 90 3.26 14.27 -13.41
C GLY A 90 2.72 13.27 -14.46
N ILE A 91 2.60 13.70 -15.72
CA ILE A 91 2.21 12.81 -16.84
C ILE A 91 3.26 11.71 -17.04
N LEU A 92 4.54 12.06 -17.14
CA LEU A 92 5.62 11.11 -17.36
C LEU A 92 5.68 10.08 -16.22
N ALA A 93 5.61 10.53 -14.97
CA ALA A 93 5.58 9.64 -13.82
C ALA A 93 4.38 8.68 -13.90
N SER A 94 3.19 9.19 -14.18
CA SER A 94 1.97 8.36 -14.29
C SER A 94 2.07 7.31 -15.40
N LEU A 95 2.65 7.67 -16.55
CA LEU A 95 2.91 6.73 -17.64
C LEU A 95 3.90 5.64 -17.25
N LEU A 96 5.00 6.02 -16.58
CA LEU A 96 6.02 5.06 -16.10
C LEU A 96 5.44 4.10 -15.06
N PHE A 97 4.70 4.62 -14.08
CA PHE A 97 4.02 3.81 -13.05
C PHE A 97 2.99 2.87 -13.67
N PHE A 98 2.15 3.38 -14.58
CA PHE A 98 1.15 2.57 -15.27
C PHE A 98 1.81 1.47 -16.11
N THR A 99 2.85 1.79 -16.88
CA THR A 99 3.59 0.80 -17.69
C THR A 99 4.20 -0.29 -16.81
N CYS A 100 4.78 0.10 -15.66
CA CYS A 100 5.30 -0.85 -14.69
C CYS A 100 4.19 -1.76 -14.13
N ALA A 101 3.03 -1.20 -13.75
CA ALA A 101 1.90 -1.98 -13.26
C ALA A 101 1.35 -2.95 -14.32
N VAL A 102 1.26 -2.53 -15.58
CA VAL A 102 0.88 -3.40 -16.70
C VAL A 102 1.88 -4.54 -16.86
N ALA A 103 3.19 -4.26 -16.82
CA ALA A 103 4.23 -5.28 -16.94
C ALA A 103 4.15 -6.29 -15.79
N VAL A 104 4.02 -5.81 -14.55
CA VAL A 104 3.88 -6.63 -13.34
C VAL A 104 2.62 -7.52 -13.42
N PHE A 105 1.47 -6.94 -13.76
CA PHE A 105 0.22 -7.68 -13.94
C PHE A 105 0.33 -8.74 -15.04
N SER A 106 0.95 -8.40 -16.17
CA SER A 106 1.10 -9.30 -17.33
C SER A 106 2.02 -10.49 -17.04
N LEU A 107 3.04 -10.27 -16.19
CA LEU A 107 3.98 -11.29 -15.73
C LEU A 107 3.41 -12.16 -14.61
N ALA A 108 2.38 -11.71 -13.88
CA ALA A 108 1.84 -12.44 -12.75
C ALA A 108 1.42 -13.90 -13.05
N PRO A 109 0.69 -14.20 -14.16
CA PRO A 109 0.38 -15.59 -14.51
C PRO A 109 1.63 -16.44 -14.77
N VAL A 110 2.62 -15.89 -15.48
CA VAL A 110 3.88 -16.58 -15.80
C VAL A 110 4.68 -16.89 -14.52
N VAL A 111 4.73 -15.91 -13.61
CA VAL A 111 5.37 -16.04 -12.31
C VAL A 111 4.65 -17.11 -11.48
N ARG A 112 3.32 -17.08 -11.42
CA ARG A 112 2.52 -18.07 -10.71
C ARG A 112 2.77 -19.50 -11.24
N ASP A 113 2.77 -19.68 -12.56
CA ASP A 113 2.92 -21.00 -13.17
C ASP A 113 4.34 -21.57 -12.99
N ARG A 114 5.36 -20.71 -12.83
CA ARG A 114 6.76 -21.10 -12.59
C ARG A 114 7.11 -21.28 -11.12
N LEU A 115 6.34 -20.68 -10.22
CA LEU A 115 6.58 -20.79 -8.79
C LEU A 115 6.00 -22.11 -8.28
N ASP A 116 6.79 -23.17 -8.40
CA ASP A 116 6.59 -24.35 -7.59
C ASP A 116 6.57 -23.94 -6.10
N PRO A 117 5.70 -24.55 -5.27
CA PRO A 117 5.72 -24.31 -3.84
C PRO A 117 7.13 -24.53 -3.33
N PRO A 118 7.74 -23.56 -2.64
CA PRO A 118 9.12 -23.68 -2.23
C PRO A 118 9.27 -24.87 -1.28
N GLN A 119 9.84 -25.97 -1.79
CA GLN A 119 10.12 -27.17 -0.99
C GLN A 119 11.29 -26.96 -0.03
N THR A 120 12.11 -25.92 -0.26
CA THR A 120 13.26 -25.59 0.56
C THR A 120 12.97 -24.41 1.50
N THR A 121 13.62 -24.40 2.67
CA THR A 121 13.55 -23.27 3.62
C THR A 121 13.99 -21.95 2.99
N ARG A 122 15.01 -21.97 2.13
CA ARG A 122 15.47 -20.78 1.40
C ARG A 122 14.40 -20.26 0.44
N GLY A 123 13.72 -21.14 -0.28
CA GLY A 123 12.61 -20.76 -1.15
C GLY A 123 11.47 -20.11 -0.36
N ARG A 124 11.10 -20.67 0.80
CA ARG A 124 10.05 -20.11 1.66
C ARG A 124 10.40 -18.71 2.14
N LEU A 125 11.64 -18.52 2.61
CA LEU A 125 12.13 -17.20 3.04
C LEU A 125 12.14 -16.19 1.90
N PHE A 126 12.56 -16.60 0.70
CA PHE A 126 12.54 -15.74 -0.47
C PHE A 126 11.13 -15.32 -0.85
N THR A 127 10.18 -16.27 -0.90
CA THR A 127 8.77 -15.98 -1.19
C THR A 127 8.14 -15.09 -0.11
N ALA A 128 8.46 -15.32 1.16
CA ALA A 128 8.01 -14.47 2.25
C ALA A 128 8.60 -13.06 2.16
N ALA A 129 9.88 -12.93 1.84
CA ALA A 129 10.53 -11.63 1.66
C ALA A 129 9.96 -10.87 0.45
N ALA A 130 9.78 -11.55 -0.69
CA ALA A 130 9.19 -10.96 -1.88
C ALA A 130 7.74 -10.54 -1.65
N GLY A 131 6.92 -11.43 -1.06
CA GLY A 131 5.55 -11.13 -0.68
C GLY A 131 5.45 -9.99 0.34
N GLY A 132 6.36 -9.95 1.31
CA GLY A 132 6.48 -8.89 2.31
C GLY A 132 6.86 -7.55 1.71
N ALA A 133 7.81 -7.52 0.77
CA ALA A 133 8.22 -6.30 0.07
C ALA A 133 7.09 -5.74 -0.81
N VAL A 134 6.36 -6.61 -1.52
CA VAL A 134 5.19 -6.20 -2.30
C VAL A 134 4.08 -5.68 -1.39
N ALA A 135 3.77 -6.41 -0.31
CA ALA A 135 2.80 -5.99 0.71
C ALA A 135 3.17 -4.65 1.36
N ALA A 136 4.46 -4.44 1.64
CA ALA A 136 5.00 -3.17 2.13
C ALA A 136 4.69 -2.03 1.17
N GLY A 137 4.87 -2.23 -0.14
CA GLY A 137 4.55 -1.25 -1.17
C GLY A 137 3.09 -0.79 -1.10
N TYR A 138 2.14 -1.71 -0.95
CA TYR A 138 0.73 -1.35 -0.72
C TYR A 138 0.53 -0.63 0.62
N GLY A 139 1.21 -1.08 1.67
CA GLY A 139 1.21 -0.42 2.97
C GLY A 139 1.67 1.03 2.89
N VAL A 140 2.73 1.34 2.12
CA VAL A 140 3.22 2.71 1.89
C VAL A 140 2.10 3.57 1.33
N VAL A 141 1.37 3.09 0.32
CA VAL A 141 0.29 3.85 -0.31
C VAL A 141 -0.78 4.20 0.72
N ALA A 142 -1.20 3.23 1.53
CA ALA A 142 -2.20 3.45 2.58
C ALA A 142 -1.70 4.43 3.67
N ALA A 143 -0.46 4.26 4.15
CA ALA A 143 0.13 5.16 5.13
C ALA A 143 0.32 6.58 4.59
N THR A 144 0.75 6.69 3.32
CA THR A 144 0.92 7.95 2.61
C THR A 144 -0.39 8.70 2.53
N ALA A 145 -1.50 8.03 2.19
CA ALA A 145 -2.82 8.64 2.17
C ALA A 145 -3.20 9.23 3.55
N VAL A 146 -2.93 8.52 4.65
CA VAL A 146 -3.19 9.03 6.01
C VAL A 146 -2.29 10.23 6.34
N PHE A 147 -0.99 10.16 6.04
CA PHE A 147 -0.05 11.25 6.35
C PHE A 147 -0.26 12.49 5.47
N LEU A 148 -0.70 12.32 4.23
CA LEU A 148 -1.16 13.40 3.35
C LEU A 148 -2.40 14.06 3.94
N HIS A 149 -3.43 13.26 4.22
CA HIS A 149 -4.70 13.76 4.76
C HIS A 149 -4.53 14.52 6.08
N THR A 150 -3.57 14.10 6.91
CA THR A 150 -3.30 14.71 8.21
C THR A 150 -2.24 15.82 8.18
N GLY A 151 -1.69 16.16 6.99
CA GLY A 151 -0.68 17.21 6.83
C GLY A 151 0.66 16.89 7.50
N ARG A 152 1.02 15.61 7.64
CA ARG A 152 2.17 15.15 8.43
C ARG A 152 3.37 14.65 7.62
N LEU A 153 3.26 14.53 6.30
CA LEU A 153 4.43 14.22 5.45
C LEU A 153 5.63 15.18 5.66
N PRO A 154 5.45 16.51 5.79
CA PRO A 154 6.55 17.43 6.11
C PRO A 154 7.31 17.08 7.39
N VAL A 155 6.61 16.57 8.40
CA VAL A 155 7.22 16.16 9.68
C VAL A 155 8.11 14.94 9.46
N LEU A 156 7.68 13.96 8.67
CA LEU A 156 8.51 12.78 8.34
C LEU A 156 9.79 13.17 7.59
N ALA A 157 9.68 14.11 6.66
CA ALA A 157 10.83 14.63 5.93
C ALA A 157 11.78 15.39 6.86
N ALA A 158 11.24 16.23 7.76
CA ALA A 158 12.04 16.96 8.75
C ALA A 158 12.80 16.02 9.69
N LEU A 159 12.18 14.92 10.13
CA LEU A 159 12.83 13.90 10.97
C LEU A 159 14.04 13.25 10.29
N ALA A 160 14.05 13.17 8.97
CA ALA A 160 15.17 12.65 8.19
C ALA A 160 16.19 13.73 7.79
N GLY A 161 16.12 14.93 8.39
CA GLY A 161 17.05 16.03 8.14
C GLY A 161 16.70 16.88 6.93
N PHE A 162 15.53 16.68 6.31
CA PHE A 162 15.13 17.42 5.11
C PHE A 162 14.27 18.65 5.41
N GLY A 163 14.19 19.09 6.68
CA GLY A 163 13.29 20.17 7.12
C GLY A 163 13.53 21.54 6.47
N ASN A 164 14.70 21.75 5.87
CA ASN A 164 15.04 22.98 5.17
C ASN A 164 14.61 22.97 3.69
N LEU A 165 14.05 21.85 3.20
CA LEU A 165 13.56 21.74 1.83
C LEU A 165 12.17 22.39 1.73
N GLY A 166 11.98 23.23 0.72
CA GLY A 166 10.68 23.77 0.38
C GLY A 166 9.89 22.82 -0.51
N GLY A 167 8.56 22.78 -0.30
CA GLY A 167 7.63 22.23 -1.28
C GLY A 167 7.84 20.75 -1.65
N LEU A 168 8.13 20.49 -2.93
CA LEU A 168 8.00 19.16 -3.57
C LEU A 168 9.09 18.24 -3.06
N THR A 169 10.29 18.79 -2.87
CA THR A 169 11.45 18.05 -2.40
C THR A 169 11.23 17.58 -0.97
N LEU A 170 10.50 18.34 -0.15
CA LEU A 170 10.08 17.90 1.19
C LEU A 170 9.07 16.75 1.11
N LEU A 171 8.12 16.81 0.18
CA LEU A 171 7.15 15.73 -0.03
C LEU A 171 7.83 14.45 -0.54
N PHE A 172 8.72 14.55 -1.52
CA PHE A 172 9.53 13.42 -2.01
C PHE A 172 10.42 12.84 -0.91
N ALA A 173 11.08 13.69 -0.13
CA ALA A 173 11.88 13.25 1.01
C ALA A 173 11.01 12.47 2.02
N GLY A 174 9.83 12.98 2.36
CA GLY A 174 8.87 12.29 3.23
C GLY A 174 8.44 10.94 2.67
N LEU A 175 8.17 10.84 1.36
CA LEU A 175 7.81 9.59 0.69
C LEU A 175 8.97 8.59 0.65
N VAL A 176 10.20 9.04 0.42
CA VAL A 176 11.40 8.19 0.43
C VAL A 176 11.61 7.60 1.81
N VAL A 177 11.52 8.42 2.86
CA VAL A 177 11.64 7.99 4.25
C VAL A 177 10.53 6.99 4.59
N LEU A 178 9.29 7.32 4.25
CA LEU A 178 8.15 6.43 4.48
C LEU A 178 8.30 5.10 3.74
N SER A 179 8.80 5.12 2.50
CA SER A 179 9.05 3.92 1.71
C SER A 179 10.14 3.04 2.32
N ALA A 180 11.24 3.63 2.79
CA ALA A 180 12.31 2.90 3.46
C ALA A 180 11.81 2.24 4.77
N LEU A 181 11.07 2.99 5.59
CA LEU A 181 10.48 2.47 6.83
C LEU A 181 9.46 1.36 6.55
N ALA A 182 8.67 1.51 5.49
CA ALA A 182 7.70 0.51 5.09
C ALA A 182 8.33 -0.80 4.63
N VAL A 183 9.46 -0.79 3.92
CA VAL A 183 10.15 -2.03 3.55
C VAL A 183 10.52 -2.82 4.80
N VAL A 184 11.11 -2.15 5.81
CA VAL A 184 11.43 -2.79 7.09
C VAL A 184 10.15 -3.27 7.79
N GLY A 185 9.11 -2.41 7.86
CA GLY A 185 7.84 -2.74 8.48
C GLY A 185 7.13 -3.93 7.83
N GLY A 186 7.11 -4.01 6.51
CA GLY A 186 6.47 -5.11 5.78
C GLY A 186 7.25 -6.41 5.89
N LEU A 187 8.59 -6.36 5.98
CA LEU A 187 9.41 -7.52 6.32
C LEU A 187 9.10 -8.01 7.74
N LEU A 188 8.96 -7.12 8.71
CA LEU A 188 8.56 -7.50 10.08
C LEU A 188 7.17 -8.14 10.11
N VAL A 189 6.21 -7.58 9.37
CA VAL A 189 4.87 -8.19 9.22
C VAL A 189 4.98 -9.58 8.59
N ALA A 190 5.72 -9.73 7.49
CA ALA A 190 5.92 -11.03 6.83
C ALA A 190 6.55 -12.07 7.77
N LEU A 191 7.59 -11.69 8.51
CA LEU A 191 8.25 -12.57 9.49
C LEU A 191 7.32 -12.95 10.64
N ALA A 192 6.53 -12.00 11.15
CA ALA A 192 5.53 -12.27 12.19
C ALA A 192 4.47 -13.25 11.69
N PHE A 193 4.03 -13.11 10.43
CA PHE A 193 3.14 -14.08 9.81
C PHE A 193 3.76 -15.46 9.69
N GLU A 194 5.00 -15.59 9.25
CA GLU A 194 5.64 -16.92 9.16
C GLU A 194 5.90 -17.54 10.55
N ALA A 195 6.08 -16.73 11.58
CA ALA A 195 6.22 -17.21 12.95
C ALA A 195 4.89 -17.70 13.55
N VAL A 196 3.78 -17.03 13.24
CA VAL A 196 2.45 -17.32 13.82
C VAL A 196 1.62 -18.29 12.96
N ALA A 197 1.70 -18.16 11.64
CA ALA A 197 0.86 -18.92 10.72
C ALA A 197 1.51 -20.26 10.38
N SER A 198 0.88 -21.34 10.86
CA SER A 198 1.26 -22.71 10.49
C SER A 198 1.41 -22.85 8.97
N PRO A 199 2.48 -23.52 8.48
CA PRO A 199 2.69 -23.77 7.05
C PRO A 199 1.52 -24.49 6.37
N ARG A 200 0.63 -25.12 7.14
CA ARG A 200 -0.49 -25.92 6.66
C ARG A 200 -1.79 -25.12 6.50
N HIS A 201 -1.85 -23.86 6.94
CA HIS A 201 -3.09 -23.08 6.92
C HIS A 201 -2.93 -21.81 6.10
N THR A 202 -3.79 -21.66 5.10
CA THR A 202 -3.94 -20.42 4.33
C THR A 202 -4.69 -19.41 5.18
N THR A 203 -3.98 -18.40 5.67
CA THR A 203 -4.60 -17.29 6.40
C THR A 203 -5.56 -16.55 5.45
N GLY A 204 -6.81 -16.39 5.88
CA GLY A 204 -7.80 -15.58 5.14
C GLY A 204 -7.35 -14.11 5.06
N PRO A 205 -7.71 -13.36 4.01
CA PRO A 205 -7.30 -11.95 3.85
C PRO A 205 -7.69 -11.07 5.06
N VAL A 206 -8.89 -11.28 5.62
CA VAL A 206 -9.37 -10.53 6.81
C VAL A 206 -8.51 -10.83 8.04
N ALA A 207 -8.27 -12.11 8.33
CA ALA A 207 -7.40 -12.50 9.44
C ALA A 207 -5.97 -11.97 9.23
N GLY A 208 -5.52 -11.91 7.96
CA GLY A 208 -4.26 -11.30 7.60
C GLY A 208 -4.23 -9.80 7.94
N ALA A 209 -5.24 -9.04 7.53
CA ALA A 209 -5.35 -7.63 7.87
C ALA A 209 -5.35 -7.41 9.40
N THR A 210 -6.13 -8.19 10.15
CA THR A 210 -6.17 -8.12 11.62
C THR A 210 -4.81 -8.39 12.25
N LEU A 211 -4.11 -9.45 11.82
CA LEU A 211 -2.78 -9.78 12.32
C LEU A 211 -1.77 -8.67 11.98
N GLY A 212 -1.78 -8.18 10.75
CA GLY A 212 -0.91 -7.08 10.32
C GLY A 212 -1.13 -5.81 11.14
N THR A 213 -2.38 -5.41 11.37
CA THR A 213 -2.71 -4.29 12.26
C THR A 213 -2.20 -4.51 13.67
N ALA A 214 -2.45 -5.69 14.25
CA ALA A 214 -1.99 -6.02 15.59
C ALA A 214 -0.45 -5.95 15.71
N VAL A 215 0.26 -6.53 14.75
CA VAL A 215 1.74 -6.49 14.70
C VAL A 215 2.25 -5.05 14.60
N SER A 216 1.67 -4.22 13.74
CA SER A 216 2.10 -2.82 13.59
C SER A 216 1.84 -2.00 14.85
N LEU A 217 0.68 -2.16 15.49
CA LEU A 217 0.34 -1.45 16.72
C LEU A 217 1.18 -1.90 17.91
N VAL A 218 1.40 -3.21 18.09
CA VAL A 218 2.26 -3.74 19.15
C VAL A 218 3.71 -3.32 18.95
N SER A 219 4.23 -3.39 17.73
CA SER A 219 5.59 -2.93 17.41
C SER A 219 5.76 -1.44 17.74
N TRP A 220 4.77 -0.62 17.39
CA TRP A 220 4.80 0.80 17.72
C TRP A 220 4.77 1.05 19.23
N ALA A 221 3.91 0.35 19.98
CA ALA A 221 3.84 0.48 21.43
C ALA A 221 5.19 0.11 22.08
N GLY A 222 5.82 -0.96 21.60
CA GLY A 222 7.17 -1.34 22.01
C GLY A 222 8.20 -0.24 21.73
N VAL A 223 8.24 0.31 20.51
CA VAL A 223 9.14 1.42 20.14
C VAL A 223 8.88 2.66 20.99
N ALA A 224 7.62 3.04 21.21
CA ALA A 224 7.27 4.21 22.01
C ALA A 224 7.77 4.08 23.46
N VAL A 225 7.61 2.90 24.07
CA VAL A 225 8.15 2.59 25.40
C VAL A 225 9.68 2.63 25.40
N LEU A 226 10.33 1.98 24.42
CA LEU A 226 11.80 1.95 24.32
C LEU A 226 12.39 3.34 24.14
N VAL A 227 11.79 4.18 23.29
CA VAL A 227 12.22 5.57 23.08
C VAL A 227 12.04 6.39 24.37
N ALA A 228 10.92 6.24 25.08
CA ALA A 228 10.70 6.95 26.33
C ALA A 228 11.73 6.55 27.41
N LEU A 229 12.01 5.24 27.54
CA LEU A 229 13.03 4.74 28.46
C LEU A 229 14.43 5.24 28.08
N TRP A 230 14.77 5.24 26.79
CA TRP A 230 16.06 5.74 26.30
C TRP A 230 16.22 7.24 26.56
N MET A 231 15.19 8.05 26.29
CA MET A 231 15.19 9.49 26.55
C MET A 231 15.33 9.80 28.04
N ALA A 232 14.67 9.04 28.91
CA ALA A 232 14.82 9.18 30.35
C ALA A 232 16.24 8.81 30.81
N ALA A 233 16.80 7.70 30.29
CA ALA A 233 18.11 7.19 30.69
C ALA A 233 19.29 8.03 30.18
N VAL A 234 19.23 8.48 28.93
CA VAL A 234 20.37 9.15 28.25
C VAL A 234 20.28 10.66 28.35
N HIS A 235 19.06 11.22 28.29
CA HIS A 235 18.85 12.67 28.24
C HIS A 235 18.22 13.23 29.52
N GLY A 236 17.81 12.39 30.48
CA GLY A 236 17.11 12.84 31.68
C GLY A 236 15.73 13.43 31.39
N VAL A 237 15.18 13.19 30.19
CA VAL A 237 13.90 13.74 29.75
C VAL A 237 12.82 12.68 29.95
N ALA A 238 11.89 12.95 30.87
CA ALA A 238 10.71 12.13 31.06
C ALA A 238 9.69 12.40 29.95
N ILE A 239 9.55 11.46 29.01
CA ILE A 239 8.46 11.48 28.02
C ILE A 239 7.24 10.77 28.63
N PRO A 240 6.05 11.39 28.63
CA PRO A 240 4.84 10.75 29.12
C PRO A 240 4.51 9.52 28.28
N VAL A 241 4.38 8.36 28.93
CA VAL A 241 3.95 7.09 28.33
C VAL A 241 2.52 6.82 28.78
N PRO A 242 1.58 6.52 27.87
CA PRO A 242 1.77 6.37 26.43
C PRO A 242 1.69 7.69 25.65
N TRP A 243 2.67 7.93 24.78
CA TRP A 243 2.64 9.05 23.85
C TRP A 243 1.82 8.67 22.61
N PHE A 244 0.52 8.94 22.62
CA PHE A 244 -0.37 8.62 21.50
C PHE A 244 -0.54 9.79 20.54
N HIS A 245 -0.01 9.66 19.33
CA HIS A 245 -0.31 10.56 18.22
C HIS A 245 -1.30 9.88 17.27
N TRP A 246 -2.58 10.24 17.38
CA TRP A 246 -3.68 9.58 16.64
C TRP A 246 -3.45 9.45 15.12
N PRO A 247 -2.96 10.48 14.39
CA PRO A 247 -2.62 10.33 12.98
C PRO A 247 -1.57 9.26 12.70
N ALA A 248 -0.56 9.13 13.57
CA ALA A 248 0.50 8.14 13.40
C ALA A 248 -0.03 6.73 13.66
N LEU A 249 -0.89 6.57 14.68
CA LEU A 249 -1.58 5.31 14.97
C LEU A 249 -2.49 4.89 13.81
N ALA A 250 -3.26 5.82 13.26
CA ALA A 250 -4.11 5.56 12.09
C ALA A 250 -3.26 5.15 10.87
N GLY A 251 -2.14 5.85 10.61
CA GLY A 251 -1.22 5.51 9.53
C GLY A 251 -0.61 4.12 9.71
N LEU A 252 -0.21 3.77 10.93
CA LEU A 252 0.33 2.45 11.27
C LEU A 252 -0.72 1.33 11.19
N ALA A 253 -1.95 1.59 11.65
CA ALA A 253 -3.03 0.65 11.56
C ALA A 253 -3.39 0.38 10.09
N ALA A 254 -3.47 1.42 9.26
CA ALA A 254 -3.71 1.32 7.82
C ALA A 254 -2.56 0.59 7.11
N PHE A 255 -1.31 0.93 7.45
CA PHE A 255 -0.11 0.25 6.97
C PHE A 255 -0.16 -1.25 7.28
N GLY A 256 -0.35 -1.60 8.56
CA GLY A 256 -0.38 -2.98 9.03
C GLY A 256 -1.53 -3.78 8.43
N ALA A 257 -2.74 -3.20 8.39
CA ALA A 257 -3.91 -3.83 7.78
C ALA A 257 -3.64 -4.17 6.30
N THR A 258 -3.11 -3.21 5.56
CA THR A 258 -2.83 -3.34 4.14
C THR A 258 -1.72 -4.36 3.90
N CYS A 259 -0.61 -4.26 4.64
CA CYS A 259 0.47 -5.25 4.55
C CYS A 259 -0.03 -6.66 4.87
N GLY A 260 -0.78 -6.83 5.95
CA GLY A 260 -1.32 -8.12 6.35
C GLY A 260 -2.30 -8.71 5.32
N LEU A 261 -3.17 -7.87 4.75
CA LEU A 261 -4.10 -8.26 3.69
C LEU A 261 -3.36 -8.77 2.45
N PHE A 262 -2.46 -7.94 1.90
CA PHE A 262 -1.73 -8.28 0.68
C PHE A 262 -0.73 -9.41 0.89
N TYR A 263 -0.09 -9.47 2.05
CA TYR A 263 0.77 -10.59 2.40
C TYR A 263 -0.02 -11.90 2.47
N ALA A 264 -1.20 -11.92 3.10
CA ALA A 264 -2.06 -13.10 3.11
C ALA A 264 -2.54 -13.49 1.71
N LEU A 265 -2.84 -12.52 0.85
CA LEU A 265 -3.14 -12.76 -0.57
C LEU A 265 -1.96 -13.44 -1.29
N LEU A 266 -0.79 -12.85 -1.19
CA LEU A 266 0.41 -13.35 -1.86
C LEU A 266 0.84 -14.70 -1.30
N ARG A 267 0.90 -14.89 0.02
CA ARG A 267 1.24 -16.18 0.64
C ARG A 267 0.26 -17.28 0.22
N GLY A 268 -1.03 -16.97 0.15
CA GLY A 268 -2.05 -17.89 -0.30
C GLY A 268 -1.85 -18.40 -1.74
N ALA A 269 -1.22 -17.59 -2.61
CA ALA A 269 -0.85 -18.00 -3.97
C ALA A 269 0.18 -19.15 -4.01
N PHE A 270 1.00 -19.27 -2.97
CA PHE A 270 2.15 -20.18 -2.95
C PHE A 270 1.92 -21.46 -2.15
N VAL A 271 0.77 -21.57 -1.47
CA VAL A 271 0.39 -22.77 -0.72
C VAL A 271 -0.58 -23.59 -1.58
N ARG A 272 -0.13 -24.73 -2.11
CA ARG A 272 -1.03 -25.65 -2.85
C ARG A 272 -2.17 -26.10 -1.92
N PRO A 273 -3.43 -26.10 -2.38
CA PRO A 273 -4.49 -26.85 -1.71
C PRO A 273 -4.03 -28.30 -1.61
N SER A 274 -4.04 -28.87 -0.41
CA SER A 274 -3.83 -30.31 -0.24
C SER A 274 -4.96 -31.02 -0.97
N THR A 275 -4.70 -31.51 -2.17
CA THR A 275 -5.56 -32.45 -2.91
C THR A 275 -5.54 -33.81 -2.22
N THR A 276 -6.04 -33.84 -0.99
CA THR A 276 -6.24 -35.06 -0.21
C THR A 276 -7.71 -35.18 0.14
N ALA A 277 -8.53 -35.28 -0.90
CA ALA A 277 -9.76 -36.05 -0.87
C ALA A 277 -9.76 -36.90 -2.14
N SER A 278 -8.94 -37.95 -2.13
CA SER A 278 -9.23 -39.11 -2.98
C SER A 278 -10.66 -39.52 -2.62
N PRO A 279 -11.61 -39.57 -3.57
CA PRO A 279 -12.90 -40.17 -3.30
C PRO A 279 -12.59 -41.60 -2.86
N ARG A 280 -12.78 -41.90 -1.57
CA ARG A 280 -12.77 -43.29 -1.12
C ARG A 280 -13.74 -44.01 -2.03
N GLY A 281 -13.23 -45.00 -2.77
CA GLY A 281 -14.04 -45.91 -3.54
C GLY A 281 -15.18 -46.38 -2.66
N MET A 282 -16.40 -46.05 -3.08
CA MET A 282 -17.56 -46.84 -2.71
C MET A 282 -17.52 -48.03 -3.65
N ASP A 283 -16.75 -49.05 -3.24
CA ASP A 283 -16.99 -50.43 -3.64
C ASP A 283 -18.08 -51.01 -2.72
#